data_AF-A0A8C4WJ90-F1
#
_entry.id   AF-A0A8C4WJ90-F1
#
_cell.length_a   1.000
_cell.length_b   1.000
_cell.length_c   1.000
_cell.angle_alpha   90.00
_cell.angle_beta   90.00
_cell.angle_gamma   90.00
#
_symmetry.space_group_name_H-M   'P 1'
#
loop_
_entity.id
_entity.type
_entity.pdbx_description
1 polymer ?
#
loop_
_entity_poly.entity_id
_entity_poly.type
_entity_poly.pdbx_seq_one_letter_code
_entity_poly.pdbx_strand_id
1 'polypeptide(L)'
;AEDQPHLPYVMAFLYESMRFSSFVPVTIPHATTVNTSIMGYFIPKDTVIFINQWSVNHDPEKWSNPEDFDPTRFLDEHGFINKDLTSNVMIFSLGKRRCIGEELSKMQLFLFTSILVHQCNFIANPNEDSKMDFTYGLTIKPKPFTVNVTLRETMDLLDKAVQRLQAEK
;
A
#
# COMPACT_ATOMS: atom_id res chain seq x y z
N ALA A 1 4.18 4.28 -17.28
CA ALA A 1 2.93 4.70 -16.61
C ALA A 1 1.70 4.51 -17.50
N GLU A 2 1.88 4.45 -18.83
CA GLU A 2 0.82 4.20 -19.81
C GLU A 2 0.13 2.84 -19.64
N ASP A 3 0.83 1.84 -19.11
CA ASP A 3 0.27 0.50 -18.86
C ASP A 3 -0.62 0.44 -17.61
N GLN A 4 -0.53 1.41 -16.70
CA GLN A 4 -1.24 1.37 -15.41
C GLN A 4 -2.76 1.20 -15.55
N PRO A 5 -3.47 1.90 -16.46
CA PRO A 5 -4.90 1.69 -16.69
C PRO A 5 -5.24 0.29 -17.20
N HIS A 6 -4.28 -0.42 -17.79
CA HIS A 6 -4.44 -1.75 -18.39
C HIS A 6 -4.00 -2.89 -17.46
N LEU A 7 -3.50 -2.57 -16.27
CA LEU A 7 -3.03 -3.53 -15.26
C LEU A 7 -3.87 -3.45 -13.97
N PRO A 8 -5.20 -3.70 -14.04
CA PRO A 8 -6.09 -3.54 -12.90
C PRO A 8 -5.71 -4.47 -11.75
N TYR A 9 -5.30 -5.72 -12.01
CA TYR A 9 -4.92 -6.63 -10.93
C TYR A 9 -3.67 -6.17 -10.16
N VAL A 10 -2.70 -5.54 -10.83
CA VAL A 10 -1.50 -4.99 -10.16
C VAL A 10 -1.92 -3.86 -9.22
N MET A 11 -2.79 -2.96 -9.69
CA MET A 11 -3.32 -1.88 -8.84
C MET A 11 -4.13 -2.43 -7.67
N ALA A 12 -4.95 -3.46 -7.90
CA ALA A 12 -5.78 -4.10 -6.89
C ALA A 12 -4.91 -4.74 -5.79
N PHE A 13 -3.84 -5.43 -6.20
CA PHE A 13 -2.82 -5.97 -5.29
C PHE A 13 -2.14 -4.87 -4.45
N LEU A 14 -1.81 -3.72 -5.05
CA LEU A 14 -1.20 -2.61 -4.31
C LEU A 14 -2.17 -2.01 -3.27
N TYR A 15 -3.43 -1.80 -3.63
CA TYR A 15 -4.44 -1.30 -2.69
C TYR A 15 -4.73 -2.28 -1.56
N GLU A 16 -4.82 -3.58 -1.85
CA GLU A 16 -4.98 -4.59 -0.81
C GLU A 16 -3.73 -4.70 0.07
N SER A 17 -2.53 -4.60 -0.49
CA SER A 17 -1.29 -4.54 0.29
C SER A 17 -1.28 -3.35 1.24
N MET A 18 -1.74 -2.17 0.79
CA MET A 18 -1.85 -0.98 1.63
C MET A 18 -2.91 -1.13 2.73
N ARG A 19 -4.10 -1.67 2.40
CA ARG A 19 -5.19 -1.90 3.34
C ARG A 19 -4.80 -2.94 4.40
N PHE A 20 -4.47 -4.15 3.95
CA PHE A 20 -4.18 -5.30 4.80
C PHE A 20 -2.98 -5.05 5.72
N SER A 21 -1.85 -4.59 5.16
CA SER A 21 -0.69 -4.32 6.01
C SER A 21 -0.91 -3.11 6.93
N SER A 22 -1.65 -2.11 6.45
CA SER A 22 -1.79 -0.81 7.11
C SER A 22 -0.46 -0.33 7.69
N PHE A 23 0.61 -0.43 6.88
CA PHE A 23 1.98 -0.31 7.37
C PHE A 23 2.31 1.04 8.02
N VAL A 24 1.44 2.04 7.93
CA VAL A 24 1.39 3.22 8.81
C VAL A 24 0.09 3.15 9.62
N PRO A 25 0.04 2.39 10.72
CA PRO A 25 -1.24 2.04 11.38
C PRO A 25 -1.85 3.22 12.12
N VAL A 26 -1.01 4.13 12.62
CA VAL A 26 -1.39 5.40 13.26
C VAL A 26 -0.61 6.51 12.57
N THR A 27 -1.26 7.63 12.26
CA THR A 27 -0.57 8.78 11.64
C THR A 27 0.47 9.38 12.58
N ILE A 28 1.33 10.27 12.05
CA ILE A 28 2.11 11.17 12.91
C ILE A 28 1.14 11.92 13.82
N PRO A 29 1.37 11.96 15.15
CA PRO A 29 0.45 12.59 16.10
C PRO A 29 0.02 14.00 15.68
N HIS A 30 -1.29 14.23 15.74
CA HIS A 30 -1.88 15.54 15.50
C HIS A 30 -2.00 16.31 16.83
N ALA A 31 -2.25 17.62 16.74
CA ALA A 31 -2.66 18.45 17.87
C ALA A 31 -3.80 19.38 17.45
N THR A 32 -4.78 19.59 18.33
CA THR A 32 -5.87 20.55 18.09
C THR A 32 -5.35 21.98 18.15
N THR A 33 -5.76 22.84 17.21
CA THR A 33 -5.33 24.25 17.18
C THR A 33 -6.30 25.19 17.92
N VAL A 34 -7.51 24.69 18.21
CA VAL A 34 -8.59 25.37 18.93
C VAL A 34 -9.39 24.33 19.72
N ASN A 35 -10.20 24.78 20.68
CA ASN A 35 -11.21 23.93 21.31
C ASN A 35 -12.18 23.43 20.23
N THR A 36 -12.53 22.15 20.27
CA THR A 36 -13.40 21.52 19.28
C THR A 36 -14.21 20.39 19.89
N SER A 37 -14.99 19.68 19.07
CA SER A 37 -15.69 18.47 19.50
C SER A 37 -15.76 17.44 18.38
N ILE A 38 -15.70 16.16 18.73
CA ILE A 38 -15.87 15.03 17.80
C ILE A 38 -16.85 14.05 18.44
N MET A 39 -17.88 13.62 17.70
CA MET A 39 -18.91 12.69 18.19
C MET A 39 -19.55 13.11 19.53
N GLY A 40 -19.72 14.42 19.74
CA GLY A 40 -20.29 14.99 20.97
C GLY A 40 -19.29 15.16 22.14
N TYR A 41 -18.06 14.66 22.02
CA TYR A 41 -17.02 14.84 23.02
C TYR A 41 -16.26 16.15 22.83
N PHE A 42 -16.19 16.96 23.87
CA PHE A 42 -15.37 18.19 23.87
C PHE A 42 -13.88 17.86 23.94
N ILE A 43 -13.09 18.50 23.07
CA ILE A 43 -11.64 18.33 22.97
C ILE A 43 -11.00 19.72 23.13
N PRO A 44 -10.23 19.97 24.21
CA PRO A 44 -9.53 21.23 24.40
C PRO A 44 -8.49 21.50 23.30
N LYS A 45 -8.16 22.78 23.11
CA LYS A 45 -7.02 23.23 22.31
C LYS A 45 -5.71 22.59 22.82
N ASP A 46 -4.76 22.37 21.90
CA ASP A 46 -3.42 21.82 22.14
C ASP A 46 -3.42 20.36 22.65
N THR A 47 -4.55 19.65 22.51
CA THR A 47 -4.67 18.22 22.84
C THR A 47 -4.02 17.38 21.76
N VAL A 48 -3.17 16.42 22.15
CA VAL A 48 -2.57 15.44 21.24
C VAL A 48 -3.63 14.43 20.79
N ILE A 49 -3.69 14.18 19.49
CA ILE A 49 -4.67 13.29 18.86
C ILE A 49 -3.95 12.24 18.00
N PHE A 50 -4.32 10.98 18.16
CA PHE A 50 -3.88 9.88 17.31
C PHE A 50 -5.01 9.49 16.35
N ILE A 51 -4.66 9.33 15.06
CA ILE A 51 -5.59 8.88 14.02
C ILE A 51 -5.26 7.43 13.69
N ASN A 52 -6.16 6.52 14.06
CA ASN A 52 -5.99 5.08 13.83
C ASN A 52 -6.45 4.72 12.40
N GLN A 53 -5.49 4.55 11.49
CA GLN A 53 -5.72 4.17 10.11
C GLN A 53 -6.01 2.66 9.99
N TRP A 54 -5.32 1.84 10.81
CA TRP A 54 -5.54 0.39 10.84
C TRP A 54 -6.99 0.04 11.14
N SER A 55 -7.61 0.73 12.11
CA SER A 55 -9.02 0.51 12.44
C SER A 55 -9.97 0.85 11.30
N VAL A 56 -9.63 1.79 10.42
CA VAL A 56 -10.45 2.10 9.23
C VAL A 56 -10.32 1.00 8.18
N ASN A 57 -9.11 0.47 7.99
CA ASN A 57 -8.79 -0.54 6.99
C ASN A 57 -9.18 -1.98 7.39
N HIS A 58 -9.50 -2.18 8.68
CA HIS A 58 -9.90 -3.47 9.26
C HIS A 58 -11.29 -3.44 9.91
N ASP A 59 -12.05 -2.35 9.69
CA ASP A 59 -13.44 -2.25 10.14
C ASP A 59 -14.30 -3.29 9.39
N PRO A 60 -14.87 -4.31 10.07
CA PRO A 60 -15.67 -5.36 9.43
C PRO A 60 -17.00 -4.83 8.86
N GLU A 61 -17.46 -3.64 9.26
CA GLU A 61 -18.63 -3.00 8.64
C GLU A 61 -18.30 -2.42 7.26
N LYS A 62 -17.02 -2.15 6.97
CA LYS A 62 -16.54 -1.60 5.69
C LYS A 62 -15.84 -2.63 4.82
N TRP A 63 -15.14 -3.59 5.42
CA TRP A 63 -14.32 -4.58 4.73
C TRP A 63 -14.75 -5.99 5.12
N SER A 64 -15.29 -6.74 4.17
CA SER A 64 -15.61 -8.16 4.36
C SER A 64 -14.33 -8.97 4.60
N ASN A 65 -14.30 -9.82 5.63
CA ASN A 65 -13.10 -10.59 6.01
C ASN A 65 -11.83 -9.71 6.04
N PRO A 66 -11.75 -8.74 6.98
CA PRO A 66 -10.68 -7.73 6.96
C PRO A 66 -9.27 -8.34 7.15
N GLU A 67 -9.19 -9.50 7.78
CA GLU A 67 -7.95 -10.25 8.04
C GLU A 67 -7.54 -11.17 6.87
N ASP A 68 -8.34 -11.26 5.80
CA ASP A 68 -7.98 -11.99 4.59
C ASP A 68 -7.34 -11.06 3.57
N PHE A 69 -6.20 -11.47 3.01
CA PHE A 69 -5.55 -10.77 1.91
C PHE A 69 -6.21 -11.18 0.59
N ASP A 70 -7.02 -10.28 0.04
CA ASP A 70 -7.76 -10.52 -1.21
C ASP A 70 -7.71 -9.32 -2.15
N PRO A 71 -6.80 -9.33 -3.15
CA PRO A 71 -6.75 -8.29 -4.17
C PRO A 71 -8.04 -8.14 -4.97
N THR A 72 -8.83 -9.21 -5.14
CA THR A 72 -10.04 -9.17 -5.99
C THR A 72 -11.12 -8.25 -5.41
N ARG A 73 -11.02 -7.92 -4.12
CA ARG A 73 -11.83 -6.91 -3.43
C ARG A 73 -11.91 -5.56 -4.15
N PHE A 74 -10.85 -5.17 -4.86
CA PHE A 74 -10.79 -3.87 -5.55
C PHE A 74 -11.16 -3.96 -7.03
N LEU A 75 -11.62 -5.12 -7.51
CA LEU A 75 -12.07 -5.31 -8.89
C LEU A 75 -13.59 -5.24 -8.97
N ASP A 76 -14.10 -4.62 -10.02
CA ASP A 76 -15.51 -4.69 -10.38
C ASP A 76 -15.84 -5.98 -11.17
N GLU A 77 -17.11 -6.16 -11.52
CA GLU A 77 -17.60 -7.32 -12.28
C GLU A 77 -16.99 -7.48 -13.68
N HIS A 78 -16.37 -6.42 -14.20
CA HIS A 78 -15.69 -6.39 -15.49
C HIS A 78 -14.17 -6.52 -15.36
N GLY A 79 -13.65 -6.65 -14.13
CA GLY A 79 -12.22 -6.76 -13.84
C GLY A 79 -11.46 -5.44 -13.87
N PHE A 80 -12.14 -4.29 -13.85
CA PHE A 80 -11.51 -2.97 -13.69
C PHE A 80 -11.41 -2.58 -12.22
N ILE A 81 -10.57 -1.59 -11.92
CA ILE A 81 -10.44 -1.05 -10.57
C ILE A 81 -11.70 -0.31 -10.14
N ASN A 82 -12.29 -0.73 -9.03
CA ASN A 82 -13.36 0.01 -8.35
C ASN A 82 -12.76 1.21 -7.60
N LYS A 83 -12.85 2.39 -8.23
CA LYS A 83 -12.27 3.63 -7.68
C LYS A 83 -12.87 4.02 -6.32
N ASP A 84 -14.16 3.77 -6.11
CA ASP A 84 -14.84 4.12 -4.86
C ASP A 84 -14.25 3.31 -3.70
N LEU A 85 -14.06 1.99 -3.87
CA LEU A 85 -13.41 1.15 -2.87
C LEU A 85 -11.95 1.53 -2.64
N THR A 86 -11.19 1.83 -3.70
CA THR A 86 -9.79 2.24 -3.52
C THR A 86 -9.64 3.54 -2.74
N SER A 87 -10.62 4.45 -2.84
CA SER A 87 -10.63 5.72 -2.11
C SER A 87 -10.91 5.57 -0.61
N ASN A 88 -11.45 4.43 -0.19
CA ASN A 88 -11.73 4.12 1.21
C ASN A 88 -10.50 3.61 1.98
N VAL A 89 -9.42 3.22 1.29
CA VAL A 89 -8.17 2.78 1.93
C VAL A 89 -7.47 3.98 2.55
N MET A 90 -7.33 3.97 3.88
CA MET A 90 -6.67 5.03 4.63
C MET A 90 -5.24 4.64 4.97
N ILE A 91 -4.26 5.13 4.22
CA ILE A 91 -2.83 4.92 4.53
C ILE A 91 -1.98 6.19 4.43
N PHE A 92 -2.47 7.19 3.68
CA PHE A 92 -1.82 8.48 3.46
C PHE A 92 -2.41 9.61 4.31
N SER A 93 -3.21 9.30 5.33
CA SER A 93 -4.02 10.25 6.10
C SER A 93 -4.98 11.06 5.21
N LEU A 94 -5.70 12.02 5.81
CA LEU A 94 -6.62 12.92 5.13
C LEU A 94 -6.47 14.36 5.66
N GLY A 95 -7.10 15.30 4.97
CA GLY A 95 -7.15 16.71 5.38
C GLY A 95 -5.81 17.44 5.21
N LYS A 96 -5.58 18.47 6.06
CA LYS A 96 -4.45 19.41 5.92
C LYS A 96 -3.06 18.79 6.10
N ARG A 97 -2.98 17.61 6.71
CA ARG A 97 -1.73 16.89 7.00
C ARG A 97 -1.62 15.56 6.24
N ARG A 98 -2.43 15.37 5.19
CA ARG A 98 -2.30 14.22 4.29
C ARG A 98 -0.90 14.17 3.66
N CYS A 99 -0.44 12.98 3.32
CA CYS A 99 0.84 12.79 2.67
C CYS A 99 0.90 13.56 1.35
N ILE A 100 1.93 14.38 1.18
CA ILE A 100 2.18 15.12 -0.08
C ILE A 100 2.78 14.22 -1.17
N GLY A 101 3.32 13.06 -0.80
CA GLY A 101 3.97 12.11 -1.70
C GLY A 101 3.08 10.96 -2.13
N GLU A 102 1.76 11.02 -1.92
CA GLU A 102 0.84 9.92 -2.23
C GLU A 102 0.92 9.46 -3.69
N GLU A 103 0.75 10.39 -4.63
CA GLU A 103 0.78 10.05 -6.07
C GLU A 103 2.15 9.55 -6.52
N LEU A 104 3.23 10.16 -6.01
CA LEU A 104 4.60 9.72 -6.29
C LEU A 104 4.83 8.30 -5.78
N SER A 105 4.39 8.01 -4.55
CA SER A 105 4.58 6.70 -3.90
C SER A 105 3.81 5.62 -4.65
N LYS A 106 2.55 5.88 -5.02
CA LYS A 106 1.73 4.93 -5.80
C LYS A 106 2.37 4.62 -7.15
N MET A 107 2.83 5.63 -7.88
CA MET A 107 3.51 5.44 -9.16
C MET A 107 4.80 4.62 -8.99
N GLN A 108 5.62 4.92 -7.97
CA GLN A 108 6.84 4.17 -7.71
C GLN A 108 6.55 2.71 -7.35
N LEU A 109 5.63 2.46 -6.42
CA LEU A 109 5.23 1.10 -6.05
C LEU A 109 4.67 0.32 -7.24
N PHE A 110 3.88 0.97 -8.09
CA PHE A 110 3.38 0.38 -9.33
C PHE A 110 4.53 -0.03 -10.26
N LEU A 111 5.49 0.86 -10.53
CA LEU A 111 6.61 0.56 -11.41
C LEU A 111 7.50 -0.56 -10.84
N PHE A 112 7.91 -0.46 -9.58
CA PHE A 112 8.74 -1.48 -8.93
C PHE A 112 8.05 -2.83 -8.92
N THR A 113 6.79 -2.88 -8.49
CA THR A 113 6.03 -4.14 -8.45
C THR A 113 5.88 -4.72 -9.85
N SER A 114 5.45 -3.90 -10.82
CA SER A 114 5.26 -4.35 -12.21
C SER A 114 6.53 -4.92 -12.81
N ILE A 115 7.67 -4.24 -12.65
CA ILE A 115 8.96 -4.72 -13.18
C ILE A 115 9.38 -6.00 -12.48
N LEU A 116 9.34 -6.02 -11.14
CA LEU A 116 9.78 -7.17 -10.34
C LEU A 116 8.95 -8.42 -10.64
N VAL A 117 7.62 -8.33 -10.66
CA VAL A 117 6.76 -9.50 -10.93
C VAL A 117 6.73 -9.89 -12.41
N HIS A 118 7.00 -8.93 -13.30
CA HIS A 118 7.14 -9.22 -14.73
C HIS A 118 8.44 -10.02 -15.00
N GLN A 119 9.53 -9.70 -14.31
CA GLN A 119 10.86 -10.23 -14.60
C GLN A 119 11.31 -11.37 -13.67
N CYS A 120 10.81 -11.44 -12.45
CA CYS A 120 11.29 -12.36 -11.43
C CYS A 120 10.17 -13.24 -10.87
N ASN A 121 10.55 -14.42 -10.40
CA ASN A 121 9.76 -15.25 -9.50
C ASN A 121 10.29 -15.09 -8.07
N PHE A 122 9.39 -14.99 -7.11
CA PHE A 122 9.70 -14.88 -5.68
C PHE A 122 9.20 -16.11 -4.95
N ILE A 123 10.08 -16.80 -4.24
CA ILE A 123 9.75 -18.01 -3.47
C ILE A 123 10.19 -17.80 -2.02
N ALA A 124 9.24 -17.90 -1.08
CA ALA A 124 9.54 -17.83 0.35
C ALA A 124 10.47 -18.97 0.78
N ASN A 125 11.32 -18.74 1.78
CA ASN A 125 12.18 -19.79 2.30
C ASN A 125 11.34 -20.88 3.01
N PRO A 126 11.34 -22.14 2.54
CA PRO A 126 10.54 -23.20 3.13
C PRO A 126 11.02 -23.62 4.54
N ASN A 127 12.21 -23.17 4.96
CA ASN A 127 12.76 -23.44 6.29
C ASN A 127 12.38 -22.37 7.33
N GLU A 128 11.74 -21.27 6.91
CA GLU A 128 11.20 -20.24 7.81
C GLU A 128 9.73 -20.52 8.12
N ASP A 129 9.21 -19.97 9.23
CA ASP A 129 7.79 -20.07 9.55
C ASP A 129 6.96 -19.36 8.46
N SER A 130 5.85 -19.98 8.06
CA SER A 130 4.82 -19.37 7.20
C SER A 130 4.26 -18.05 7.75
N LYS A 131 4.33 -17.85 9.07
CA LYS A 131 3.90 -16.62 9.73
C LYS A 131 5.05 -15.61 9.81
N MET A 132 4.79 -14.41 9.32
CA MET A 132 5.69 -13.28 9.47
C MET A 132 5.47 -12.59 10.82
N ASP A 133 6.56 -12.23 11.49
CA ASP A 133 6.56 -11.38 12.67
C ASP A 133 6.99 -9.95 12.31
N PHE A 134 6.61 -8.97 13.12
CA PHE A 134 6.72 -7.55 12.79
C PHE A 134 7.41 -6.73 13.88
N THR A 135 8.06 -5.65 13.44
CA THR A 135 8.55 -4.59 14.31
C THR A 135 7.63 -3.39 14.17
N TYR A 136 7.03 -2.97 15.29
CA TYR A 136 6.09 -1.88 15.36
C TYR A 136 6.78 -0.57 15.75
N GLY A 137 6.39 0.51 15.10
CA GLY A 137 6.80 1.88 15.37
C GLY A 137 5.84 2.84 14.64
N LEU A 138 6.34 3.96 14.10
CA LEU A 138 5.53 4.75 13.15
C LEU A 138 5.08 3.91 11.94
N THR A 139 5.93 2.97 11.53
CA THR A 139 5.64 2.01 10.47
C THR A 139 5.71 0.58 10.98
N ILE A 140 4.89 -0.31 10.44
CA ILE A 140 4.98 -1.76 10.63
C ILE A 140 5.96 -2.32 9.59
N LYS A 141 7.04 -2.94 10.07
CA LYS A 141 8.05 -3.56 9.22
C LYS A 141 8.10 -5.05 9.49
N PRO A 142 8.15 -5.92 8.48
CA PRO A 142 8.50 -7.32 8.70
C PRO A 142 9.85 -7.40 9.42
N LYS A 143 9.97 -8.34 10.37
CA LYS A 143 11.29 -8.77 10.86
C LYS A 143 12.09 -9.41 9.71
N PRO A 144 13.42 -9.60 9.85
CA PRO A 144 14.21 -10.21 8.79
C PRO A 144 13.59 -11.52 8.30
N PHE A 145 13.41 -11.63 6.99
CA PHE A 145 12.88 -12.80 6.27
C PHE A 145 13.72 -13.01 5.02
N THR A 146 13.76 -14.25 4.51
CA THR A 146 14.53 -14.57 3.30
C THR A 146 13.65 -15.02 2.15
N VAL A 147 14.02 -14.60 0.94
CA VAL A 147 13.31 -14.92 -0.30
C VAL A 147 14.31 -15.39 -1.33
N ASN A 148 13.99 -16.47 -2.03
CA ASN A 148 14.69 -16.88 -3.24
C ASN A 148 14.09 -16.16 -4.44
N VAL A 149 14.93 -15.46 -5.20
CA VAL A 149 14.54 -14.71 -6.38
C VAL A 149 15.22 -15.32 -7.60
N THR A 150 14.44 -15.72 -8.59
CA THR A 150 14.94 -16.21 -9.87
C THR A 150 14.39 -15.37 -11.02
N LEU A 151 15.19 -15.17 -12.06
CA LEU A 151 14.71 -14.53 -13.29
C LEU A 151 13.74 -15.47 -14.01
N ARG A 152 12.65 -14.92 -14.54
CA ARG A 152 11.67 -15.65 -15.36
C ARG A 152 12.24 -15.95 -16.75
N GLU A 153 12.91 -14.96 -17.34
CA GLU A 153 13.54 -15.01 -18.65
C GLU A 153 14.84 -14.18 -18.64
N THR A 154 15.60 -14.16 -19.75
CA THR A 154 16.79 -13.30 -19.86
C THR A 154 16.40 -11.82 -19.83
N MET A 155 17.24 -10.96 -19.23
CA MET A 155 16.96 -9.52 -19.12
C MET A 155 17.24 -8.73 -20.40
N ASP A 156 17.53 -9.42 -21.51
CA ASP A 156 18.02 -8.81 -22.76
C ASP A 156 17.11 -7.70 -23.29
N LEU A 157 15.79 -7.84 -23.15
CA LEU A 157 14.82 -6.82 -23.59
C LEU A 157 14.86 -5.57 -22.73
N LEU A 158 15.01 -5.72 -21.41
CA LEU A 158 15.10 -4.61 -20.47
C LEU A 158 16.44 -3.89 -20.62
N ASP A 159 17.53 -4.65 -20.79
CA ASP A 159 18.86 -4.10 -21.04
C ASP A 159 18.88 -3.28 -22.33
N LYS A 160 18.26 -3.79 -23.41
CA LYS A 160 18.08 -3.05 -24.67
C LYS A 160 17.24 -1.79 -24.49
N ALA A 161 16.16 -1.86 -23.71
CA ALA A 161 15.31 -0.69 -23.45
C ALA A 161 16.04 0.39 -22.65
N VAL A 162 16.80 0.01 -21.62
CA VAL A 162 17.63 0.92 -20.82
C VAL A 162 18.70 1.58 -21.68
N GLN A 163 19.41 0.79 -22.50
CA GLN A 163 20.42 1.31 -23.43
C GLN A 163 19.83 2.32 -24.41
N ARG A 164 18.63 2.04 -24.96
CA ARG A 164 17.93 2.96 -25.86
C ARG A 164 17.58 4.28 -25.17
N LEU A 165 17.01 4.22 -23.97
CA LEU A 165 16.65 5.42 -23.18
C LEU A 165 17.86 6.25 -22.75
N GLN A 166 19.02 5.61 -22.56
CA GLN A 166 20.28 6.29 -22.28
C GLN A 166 20.86 6.96 -23.52
N ALA A 167 20.67 6.38 -24.71
CA ALA A 167 21.14 6.94 -25.98
C ALA A 167 20.25 8.10 -26.50
N GLU A 168 19.00 8.18 -26.03
CA GLU A 168 18.06 9.26 -26.36
C GLU A 168 18.20 10.49 -25.42
N LYS A 169 19.12 10.45 -24.44
CA LYS A 169 19.50 11.58 -23.56
C LYS A 169 20.81 12.22 -24.01
#